data_AF-A0A821Y5N7-F1
#
_entry.id   AF-A0A821Y5N7-F1
#
_cell.length_a   1.000
_cell.length_b   1.000
_cell.length_c   1.000
_cell.angle_alpha   90.00
_cell.angle_beta   90.00
_cell.angle_gamma   90.00
#
_symmetry.space_group_name_H-M   'P 1'
#
loop_
_entity.id
_entity.type
_entity.pdbx_description
1 polymer ?
#
loop_
_entity_poly.entity_id
_entity_poly.type
_entity_poly.pdbx_seq_one_letter_code
_entity_poly.pdbx_strand_id
1 'polypeptide(L)'
;IQFYLNLNNRQIDLFDPHYVEFNSTLNKILANYVPRVLADSNTYISLIDEELLYDVHQLGTLTPWSLLTTLIYTNTKYFNLKTVESHMAISFANFGKYSQWVRLSTSTPQGQQMNYLRFYAHNPDLKSLANSPTVYEITEHINDPIRCPIKQYDFYVSKCPEQVRGTADVFYLRPINGQILESSLWFSHEPLSATIIDQILNRLKLLPDFYNQTKPVETNSSTVGYNVTTSQSTTAASTSIS
;
A
#
# COMPACT_ATOMS: atom_id res chain seq x y z
N ILE A 1 6.00 17.07 18.48
CA ILE A 1 4.88 17.95 18.90
C ILE A 1 3.59 17.15 19.05
N GLN A 2 3.09 16.48 18.01
CA GLN A 2 1.85 15.68 18.10
C GLN A 2 1.88 14.66 19.25
N PHE A 3 2.99 13.92 19.41
CA PHE A 3 3.18 13.02 20.54
C PHE A 3 2.95 13.69 21.91
N TYR A 4 3.50 14.88 22.11
CA TYR A 4 3.31 15.65 23.34
C TYR A 4 1.85 16.10 23.52
N LEU A 5 1.16 16.49 22.45
CA LEU A 5 -0.26 16.84 22.52
C LEU A 5 -1.12 15.64 22.95
N ASN A 6 -0.87 14.47 22.37
CA ASN A 6 -1.58 13.23 22.71
C ASN A 6 -1.34 12.84 24.17
N LEU A 7 -0.09 12.89 24.67
CA LEU A 7 0.22 12.62 26.08
C LEU A 7 -0.50 13.56 27.05
N ASN A 8 -0.82 14.78 26.63
CA ASN A 8 -1.55 15.76 27.42
C ASN A 8 -3.06 15.76 27.11
N ASN A 9 -3.59 14.66 26.54
CA ASN A 9 -5.01 14.47 26.21
C ASN A 9 -5.59 15.56 25.31
N ARG A 10 -4.76 16.20 24.47
CA ARG A 10 -5.23 17.16 23.46
C ARG A 10 -5.65 16.40 22.22
N GLN A 11 -6.96 16.37 21.97
CA GLN A 11 -7.59 15.75 20.80
C GLN A 11 -7.48 16.63 19.54
N ILE A 12 -6.29 17.16 19.27
CA ILE A 12 -6.01 18.01 18.11
C ILE A 12 -5.02 17.26 17.22
N ASP A 13 -5.35 17.09 15.95
CA ASP A 13 -4.41 16.62 14.94
C ASP A 13 -3.85 17.83 14.17
N LEU A 14 -2.59 18.19 14.44
CA LEU A 14 -1.94 19.34 13.78
C LEU A 14 -1.78 19.15 12.27
N PHE A 15 -1.83 17.92 11.79
CA PHE A 15 -1.65 17.58 10.39
C PHE A 15 -2.99 17.43 9.65
N ASP A 16 -4.09 17.67 10.35
CA ASP A 16 -5.39 17.82 9.70
C ASP A 16 -5.32 19.00 8.69
N PRO A 17 -5.82 18.82 7.45
CA PRO A 17 -5.81 19.86 6.42
C PRO A 17 -6.52 21.16 6.80
N HIS A 18 -7.35 21.19 7.85
CA HIS A 18 -7.92 22.44 8.38
C HIS A 18 -6.83 23.40 8.90
N TYR A 19 -5.67 22.89 9.37
CA TYR A 19 -4.54 23.71 9.80
C TYR A 19 -3.66 24.12 8.60
N VAL A 20 -4.25 24.85 7.65
CA VAL A 20 -3.66 25.16 6.34
C VAL A 20 -2.29 25.84 6.46
N GLU A 21 -2.15 26.85 7.31
CA GLU A 21 -0.91 27.62 7.45
C GLU A 21 0.23 26.78 8.04
N PHE A 22 -0.08 25.96 9.05
CA PHE A 22 0.88 25.02 9.64
C PHE A 22 1.36 24.01 8.59
N ASN A 23 0.43 23.34 7.92
CA ASN A 23 0.76 22.33 6.91
C ASN A 23 1.54 22.93 5.73
N SER A 24 1.16 24.12 5.25
CA SER A 24 1.87 24.82 4.17
C SER A 24 3.30 25.22 4.58
N THR A 25 3.46 25.76 5.79
CA THR A 25 4.77 26.18 6.30
C THR A 25 5.69 24.99 6.52
N LEU A 26 5.17 23.92 7.15
CA LEU A 26 5.92 22.68 7.33
C LEU A 26 6.32 22.08 5.98
N ASN A 27 5.42 22.05 5.00
CA ASN A 27 5.72 21.54 3.66
C ASN A 27 6.88 22.28 2.99
N LYS A 28 6.91 23.62 3.07
CA LYS A 28 8.00 24.44 2.52
C LYS A 28 9.35 24.12 3.18
N ILE A 29 9.36 23.88 4.49
CA ILE A 29 10.57 23.48 5.22
C ILE A 29 11.03 22.09 4.75
N LEU A 30 10.10 21.15 4.64
CA LEU A 30 10.40 19.76 4.31
C LEU A 30 10.68 19.51 2.82
N ALA A 31 10.27 20.41 1.93
CA ALA A 31 10.57 20.33 0.51
C ALA A 31 12.08 20.20 0.24
N ASN A 32 12.89 20.93 1.02
CA ASN A 32 14.35 20.93 0.94
C ASN A 32 15.02 20.07 2.03
N TYR A 33 14.27 19.18 2.68
CA TYR A 33 14.82 18.33 3.73
C TYR A 33 15.85 17.36 3.14
N VAL A 34 17.03 17.33 3.78
CA VAL A 34 18.10 16.37 3.49
C VAL A 34 18.22 15.44 4.69
N PRO A 35 18.05 14.12 4.52
CA PRO A 35 18.13 13.19 5.61
C PRO A 35 19.56 13.07 6.14
N ARG A 36 19.69 12.79 7.44
CA ARG A 36 20.99 12.50 8.04
C ARG A 36 21.34 11.04 7.77
N VAL A 37 22.55 10.81 7.25
CA VAL A 37 23.06 9.48 6.91
C VAL A 37 24.35 9.25 7.67
N LEU A 38 24.51 8.07 8.27
CA LEU A 38 25.77 7.68 8.89
C LEU A 38 26.79 7.32 7.80
N ALA A 39 27.99 7.91 7.89
CA ALA A 39 29.00 7.88 6.83
C ALA A 39 29.54 6.47 6.49
N ASP A 40 29.37 5.50 7.38
CA ASP A 40 29.95 4.16 7.30
C ASP A 40 28.99 3.08 6.75
N SER A 41 27.69 3.32 6.78
CA SER A 41 26.68 2.26 6.65
C SER A 41 25.50 2.63 5.76
N ASN A 42 25.49 3.83 5.17
CA ASN A 42 24.35 4.38 4.42
C ASN A 42 23.02 4.28 5.21
N THR A 43 23.11 4.31 6.54
CA THR A 43 21.97 4.16 7.44
C THR A 43 21.37 5.52 7.72
N TYR A 44 20.08 5.65 7.45
CA TYR A 44 19.30 6.86 7.72
C TYR A 44 19.00 6.98 9.21
N ILE A 45 19.27 8.14 9.78
CA ILE A 45 19.01 8.44 11.20
C ILE A 45 17.83 9.40 11.29
N SER A 46 16.76 8.95 11.93
CA SER A 46 15.60 9.77 12.27
C SER A 46 15.11 9.46 13.68
N LEU A 47 14.55 10.48 14.34
CA LEU A 47 13.80 10.33 15.59
C LEU A 47 12.33 9.96 15.34
N ILE A 48 11.92 9.93 14.06
CA ILE A 48 10.58 9.58 13.63
C ILE A 48 10.70 8.25 12.91
N ASP A 49 10.00 7.26 13.43
CA ASP A 49 9.87 5.93 12.83
C ASP A 49 8.38 5.60 12.59
N GLU A 50 8.14 4.44 11.98
CA GLU A 50 6.78 3.95 11.68
C GLU A 50 5.94 3.80 12.96
N GLU A 51 6.54 3.24 14.01
CA GLU A 51 5.89 3.02 15.32
C GLU A 51 5.31 4.32 15.88
N LEU A 52 6.13 5.37 15.94
CA LEU A 52 5.72 6.67 16.46
C LEU A 52 4.53 7.24 15.68
N LEU A 53 4.49 7.07 14.36
CA LEU A 53 3.38 7.59 13.56
C LEU A 53 2.05 6.84 13.81
N TYR A 54 2.09 5.55 14.11
CA TYR A 54 0.91 4.82 14.57
C TYR A 54 0.49 5.27 15.98
N ASP A 55 1.45 5.43 16.89
CA ASP A 55 1.20 5.90 18.27
C ASP A 55 0.56 7.30 18.30
N VAL A 56 0.97 8.17 17.36
CA VAL A 56 0.38 9.50 17.24
C VAL A 56 -0.83 9.60 16.30
N HIS A 57 -1.32 8.45 15.82
CA HIS A 57 -2.48 8.34 14.92
C HIS A 57 -2.35 9.08 13.59
N GLN A 58 -1.11 9.30 13.13
CA GLN A 58 -0.82 9.79 11.78
C GLN A 58 -0.89 8.66 10.74
N LEU A 59 -0.61 7.44 11.18
CA LEU A 59 -0.91 6.20 10.45
C LEU A 59 -2.03 5.43 11.18
N GLY A 60 -2.73 4.59 10.44
CA GLY A 60 -3.88 3.80 10.87
C GLY A 60 -5.20 4.27 10.27
N THR A 61 -6.28 3.66 10.76
CA THR A 61 -7.63 3.77 10.17
C THR A 61 -8.60 4.57 11.03
N LEU A 62 -8.09 5.43 11.93
CA LEU A 62 -8.92 6.17 12.89
C LEU A 62 -9.72 7.29 12.22
N THR A 63 -9.14 7.98 11.24
CA THR A 63 -9.78 9.06 10.48
C THR A 63 -9.57 8.85 8.97
N PRO A 64 -10.36 9.51 8.10
CA PRO A 64 -10.12 9.46 6.66
C PRO A 64 -8.72 9.97 6.28
N TRP A 65 -8.20 10.97 7.02
CA TRP A 65 -6.88 11.55 6.78
C TRP A 65 -5.73 10.63 7.22
N SER A 66 -5.85 9.99 8.39
CA SER A 66 -4.86 8.99 8.83
C SER A 66 -4.84 7.82 7.86
N LEU A 67 -6.01 7.38 7.37
CA LEU A 67 -6.12 6.29 6.40
C LEU A 67 -5.45 6.65 5.06
N LEU A 68 -5.71 7.84 4.51
CA LEU A 68 -5.04 8.30 3.28
C LEU A 68 -3.53 8.40 3.45
N THR A 69 -3.08 8.96 4.59
CA THR A 69 -1.65 9.04 4.92
C THR A 69 -1.03 7.64 4.99
N THR A 70 -1.77 6.68 5.55
CA THR A 70 -1.36 5.27 5.64
C THR A 70 -1.22 4.64 4.27
N LEU A 71 -2.21 4.80 3.39
CA LEU A 71 -2.14 4.24 2.03
C LEU A 71 -1.00 4.85 1.22
N ILE A 72 -0.78 6.16 1.33
CA ILE A 72 0.34 6.83 0.67
C ILE A 72 1.65 6.27 1.20
N TYR A 73 1.82 6.18 2.53
CA TYR A 73 3.01 5.60 3.15
C TYR A 73 3.25 4.14 2.71
N THR A 74 2.23 3.29 2.77
CA THR A 74 2.28 1.90 2.34
C THR A 74 2.68 1.80 0.87
N ASN A 75 2.05 2.58 -0.01
CA ASN A 75 2.38 2.57 -1.43
C ASN A 75 3.80 3.12 -1.71
N THR A 76 4.25 4.11 -0.96
CA THR A 76 5.63 4.60 -1.04
C THR A 76 6.64 3.55 -0.60
N LYS A 77 6.38 2.87 0.53
CA LYS A 77 7.26 1.85 1.13
C LYS A 77 7.37 0.62 0.25
N TYR A 78 6.23 0.02 -0.11
CA TYR A 78 6.21 -1.28 -0.76
C TYR A 78 6.22 -1.22 -2.30
N PHE A 79 5.72 -0.15 -2.90
CA PHE A 79 5.68 0.01 -4.37
C PHE A 79 6.62 1.10 -4.89
N ASN A 80 7.43 1.69 -4.01
CA ASN A 80 8.43 2.70 -4.37
C ASN A 80 7.85 3.95 -5.06
N LEU A 81 6.58 4.29 -4.78
CA LEU A 81 5.97 5.53 -5.26
C LEU A 81 6.48 6.70 -4.40
N LYS A 82 7.43 7.48 -4.92
CA LYS A 82 8.12 8.54 -4.14
C LYS A 82 7.82 9.95 -4.59
N THR A 83 6.99 10.11 -5.62
CA THR A 83 6.70 11.41 -6.22
C THR A 83 5.21 11.64 -6.30
N VAL A 84 4.80 12.91 -6.35
CA VAL A 84 3.39 13.27 -6.49
C VAL A 84 2.82 12.67 -7.77
N GLU A 85 3.58 12.71 -8.86
CA GLU A 85 3.19 12.20 -10.17
C GLU A 85 2.96 10.69 -10.13
N SER A 86 3.84 9.92 -9.46
CA SER A 86 3.69 8.47 -9.36
C SER A 86 2.49 8.08 -8.48
N HIS A 87 2.17 8.86 -7.45
CA HIS A 87 0.93 8.69 -6.69
C HIS A 87 -0.32 9.15 -7.44
N MET A 88 -0.24 10.16 -8.29
CA MET A 88 -1.37 10.63 -9.10
C MET A 88 -1.66 9.72 -10.29
N ALA A 89 -0.68 8.93 -10.74
CA ALA A 89 -0.80 8.03 -11.89
C ALA A 89 -1.45 6.68 -11.56
N ILE A 90 -1.69 6.37 -10.27
CA ILE A 90 -2.34 5.11 -9.87
C ILE A 90 -3.85 5.25 -9.74
N SER A 91 -4.53 4.13 -9.93
CA SER A 91 -5.98 3.98 -9.89
C SER A 91 -6.39 2.71 -9.16
N PHE A 92 -7.69 2.54 -8.87
CA PHE A 92 -8.19 1.27 -8.33
C PHE A 92 -7.87 0.07 -9.23
N ALA A 93 -7.85 0.24 -10.55
CA ALA A 93 -7.51 -0.81 -11.50
C ALA A 93 -6.06 -1.32 -11.38
N ASN A 94 -5.16 -0.55 -10.75
CA ASN A 94 -3.79 -1.01 -10.51
C ASN A 94 -3.68 -2.05 -9.38
N PHE A 95 -4.74 -2.28 -8.60
CA PHE A 95 -4.70 -3.16 -7.44
C PHE A 95 -5.61 -4.37 -7.61
N GLY A 96 -5.08 -5.55 -7.30
CA GLY A 96 -5.84 -6.81 -7.28
C GLY A 96 -5.57 -7.60 -6.02
N LYS A 97 -6.62 -8.22 -5.47
CA LYS A 97 -6.49 -9.16 -4.35
C LYS A 97 -6.47 -10.59 -4.83
N TYR A 98 -5.56 -11.38 -4.29
CA TYR A 98 -5.41 -12.79 -4.62
C TYR A 98 -5.31 -13.62 -3.35
N SER A 99 -5.85 -14.84 -3.40
CA SER A 99 -5.67 -15.83 -2.36
C SER A 99 -5.08 -17.08 -2.99
N GLN A 100 -4.07 -17.66 -2.34
CA GLN A 100 -3.43 -18.89 -2.78
C GLN A 100 -3.29 -19.85 -1.59
N TRP A 101 -3.62 -21.13 -1.80
CA TRP A 101 -3.31 -22.18 -0.85
C TRP A 101 -1.84 -22.57 -1.00
N VAL A 102 -1.03 -22.26 0.01
CA VAL A 102 0.41 -22.55 0.04
C VAL A 102 0.66 -23.71 1.00
N ARG A 103 1.42 -24.71 0.56
CA ARG A 103 1.85 -25.81 1.43
C ARG A 103 3.06 -25.37 2.24
N LEU A 104 2.93 -25.37 3.56
CA LEU A 104 3.99 -24.93 4.49
C LEU A 104 5.15 -25.93 4.56
N SER A 105 4.89 -27.22 4.32
CA SER A 105 5.93 -28.24 4.17
C SER A 105 5.42 -29.43 3.34
N THR A 106 6.34 -30.28 2.90
CA THR A 106 6.03 -31.58 2.29
C THR A 106 5.37 -32.57 3.25
N SER A 107 5.55 -32.37 4.57
CA SER A 107 5.05 -33.23 5.65
C SER A 107 3.70 -32.81 6.23
N THR A 108 3.23 -31.58 5.95
CA THR A 108 1.94 -31.07 6.43
C THR A 108 0.97 -30.95 5.24
N PRO A 109 0.00 -31.88 5.09
CA PRO A 109 -0.90 -31.88 3.94
C PRO A 109 -1.93 -30.73 3.97
N GLN A 110 -2.15 -30.11 5.13
CA GLN A 110 -2.97 -28.92 5.25
C GLN A 110 -2.18 -27.71 4.75
N GLY A 111 -2.56 -27.18 3.59
CA GLY A 111 -2.10 -25.88 3.14
C GLY A 111 -2.66 -24.76 4.01
N GLN A 112 -2.00 -23.61 4.00
CA GLN A 112 -2.53 -22.38 4.58
C GLN A 112 -2.93 -21.44 3.45
N GLN A 113 -4.11 -20.82 3.56
CA GLN A 113 -4.52 -19.78 2.62
C GLN A 113 -3.73 -18.50 2.93
N MET A 114 -2.94 -18.06 1.95
CA MET A 114 -2.22 -16.80 1.98
C MET A 114 -2.97 -15.78 1.12
N ASN A 115 -3.12 -14.56 1.62
CA ASN A 115 -3.70 -13.44 0.88
C ASN A 115 -2.60 -12.48 0.42
N TYR A 116 -2.77 -11.95 -0.79
CA TYR A 116 -1.82 -11.05 -1.44
C TYR A 116 -2.56 -9.82 -1.97
N LEU A 117 -1.95 -8.66 -1.80
CA LEU A 117 -2.28 -7.46 -2.56
C LEU A 117 -1.24 -7.30 -3.66
N ARG A 118 -1.72 -7.31 -4.90
CA ARG A 118 -0.90 -7.17 -6.09
C ARG A 118 -1.08 -5.78 -6.66
N PHE A 119 0.02 -5.09 -6.93
CA PHE A 119 0.05 -3.81 -7.60
C PHE A 119 0.67 -3.97 -8.99
N TYR A 120 -0.06 -3.51 -10.01
CA TYR A 120 0.34 -3.50 -11.40
C TYR A 120 0.87 -2.12 -11.76
N ALA A 121 2.19 -1.96 -11.70
CA ALA A 121 2.84 -0.72 -12.09
C ALA A 121 2.91 -0.64 -13.62
N HIS A 122 2.28 0.39 -14.18
CA HIS A 122 2.58 0.81 -15.54
C HIS A 122 3.84 1.65 -15.48
N ASN A 123 5.00 1.05 -15.77
CA ASN A 123 6.26 1.79 -15.83
C ASN A 123 6.25 2.70 -17.08
N PRO A 124 6.25 4.04 -16.95
CA PRO A 124 6.44 4.92 -18.11
C PRO A 124 7.89 4.90 -18.63
N ASP A 125 8.86 4.55 -17.77
CA ASP A 125 10.30 4.57 -18.08
C ASP A 125 10.82 3.26 -18.72
N LEU A 126 10.07 2.16 -18.61
CA LEU A 126 10.37 0.91 -19.33
C LEU A 126 9.66 0.89 -20.69
N LYS A 127 9.99 1.85 -21.55
CA LYS A 127 9.69 1.78 -23.00
C LYS A 127 10.53 0.72 -23.73
N SER A 128 11.18 -0.19 -23.02
CA SER A 128 12.19 -1.09 -23.56
C SER A 128 11.94 -2.53 -23.11
N LEU A 129 11.44 -3.33 -24.06
CA LEU A 129 11.63 -4.76 -24.25
C LEU A 129 10.69 -5.80 -23.60
N ALA A 130 9.77 -5.45 -22.72
CA ALA A 130 8.69 -6.37 -22.31
C ALA A 130 7.39 -5.60 -22.04
N ASN A 131 6.37 -5.78 -22.90
CA ASN A 131 5.05 -5.15 -22.78
C ASN A 131 4.22 -5.63 -21.57
N SER A 132 4.84 -6.21 -20.54
CA SER A 132 4.17 -6.69 -19.34
C SER A 132 4.33 -5.70 -18.19
N PRO A 133 3.25 -5.32 -17.48
CA PRO A 133 3.34 -4.46 -16.31
C PRO A 133 4.25 -5.10 -15.26
N THR A 134 5.02 -4.27 -14.55
CA THR A 134 5.79 -4.74 -13.38
C THR A 134 4.78 -5.06 -12.27
N VAL A 135 4.88 -6.27 -11.73
CA VAL A 135 3.95 -6.78 -10.72
C VAL A 135 4.63 -6.82 -9.37
N TYR A 136 4.08 -6.11 -8.41
CA TYR A 136 4.53 -6.11 -7.02
C TYR A 136 3.52 -6.82 -6.13
N GLU A 137 3.99 -7.68 -5.23
CA GLU A 137 3.13 -8.43 -4.32
C GLU A 137 3.49 -8.15 -2.85
N ILE A 138 2.46 -7.88 -2.05
CA ILE A 138 2.53 -7.76 -0.60
C ILE A 138 1.69 -8.86 0.02
N THR A 139 2.26 -9.59 0.97
CA THR A 139 1.57 -10.63 1.73
C THR A 139 0.79 -10.04 2.92
N GLU A 140 -0.24 -10.77 3.33
CA GLU A 140 -0.98 -10.44 4.56
C GLU A 140 -0.05 -10.45 5.78
N HIS A 141 -0.09 -9.37 6.56
CA HIS A 141 0.61 -9.28 7.83
C HIS A 141 -0.29 -9.82 8.94
N ILE A 142 -0.35 -11.15 9.04
CA ILE A 142 -1.33 -11.88 9.88
C ILE A 142 -1.23 -11.50 11.36
N ASN A 143 -0.01 -11.22 11.85
CA ASN A 143 0.26 -10.96 13.27
C ASN A 143 0.00 -9.51 13.69
N ASP A 144 -0.18 -8.59 12.75
CA ASP A 144 -0.57 -7.19 13.04
C ASP A 144 -1.59 -6.72 12.00
N PRO A 145 -2.89 -6.95 12.25
CA PRO A 145 -3.97 -6.56 11.35
C PRO A 145 -4.07 -5.04 11.14
N ILE A 146 -3.65 -4.23 12.12
CA ILE A 146 -3.73 -2.76 12.06
C ILE A 146 -2.73 -2.24 11.03
N ARG A 147 -1.57 -2.89 10.95
CA ARG A 147 -0.49 -2.54 10.00
C ARG A 147 -0.52 -3.32 8.71
N CYS A 148 -1.50 -4.21 8.53
CA CYS A 148 -1.58 -5.02 7.33
C CYS A 148 -2.03 -4.20 6.11
N PRO A 149 -1.20 -4.07 5.05
CA PRO A 149 -1.53 -3.32 3.85
C PRO A 149 -2.83 -3.79 3.17
N ILE A 150 -3.10 -5.10 3.21
CA ILE A 150 -4.31 -5.69 2.63
C ILE A 150 -5.56 -5.23 3.40
N LYS A 151 -5.51 -5.21 4.75
CA LYS A 151 -6.64 -4.76 5.58
C LYS A 151 -6.87 -3.26 5.44
N GLN A 152 -5.80 -2.48 5.35
CA GLN A 152 -5.87 -1.04 5.12
C GLN A 152 -6.51 -0.73 3.76
N TYR A 153 -6.11 -1.44 2.70
CA TYR A 153 -6.73 -1.36 1.38
C TYR A 153 -8.21 -1.74 1.40
N ASP A 154 -8.56 -2.88 2.02
CA ASP A 154 -9.95 -3.34 2.15
C ASP A 154 -10.82 -2.32 2.87
N PHE A 155 -10.31 -1.77 3.97
CA PHE A 155 -11.02 -0.76 4.75
C PHE A 155 -11.22 0.51 3.92
N TYR A 156 -10.20 0.97 3.19
CA TYR A 156 -10.30 2.10 2.28
C TYR A 156 -11.38 1.88 1.22
N VAL A 157 -11.30 0.79 0.47
CA VAL A 157 -12.28 0.45 -0.58
C VAL A 157 -13.69 0.41 0.00
N SER A 158 -13.89 -0.18 1.19
CA SER A 158 -15.22 -0.25 1.85
C SER A 158 -15.84 1.12 2.14
N LYS A 159 -15.00 2.16 2.28
CA LYS A 159 -15.41 3.54 2.58
C LYS A 159 -15.48 4.46 1.35
N CYS A 160 -15.04 3.99 0.17
CA CYS A 160 -15.14 4.71 -1.10
C CYS A 160 -16.51 4.47 -1.77
N PRO A 161 -17.04 5.37 -2.61
CA PRO A 161 -18.26 5.09 -3.38
C PRO A 161 -18.05 3.95 -4.39
N GLU A 162 -19.05 3.09 -4.61
CA GLU A 162 -18.92 1.92 -5.50
C GLU A 162 -18.59 2.29 -6.95
N GLN A 163 -19.05 3.43 -7.42
CA GLN A 163 -18.91 3.90 -8.80
C GLN A 163 -17.45 4.13 -9.21
N VAL A 164 -16.55 4.37 -8.24
CA VAL A 164 -15.12 4.55 -8.50
C VAL A 164 -14.31 3.27 -8.22
N ARG A 165 -14.89 2.27 -7.55
CA ARG A 165 -14.25 0.98 -7.25
C ARG A 165 -14.15 0.15 -8.52
N GLY A 166 -13.14 0.41 -9.34
CA GLY A 166 -12.89 -0.30 -10.60
C GLY A 166 -12.61 0.60 -11.79
N THR A 167 -12.65 1.93 -11.61
CA THR A 167 -12.20 2.85 -12.64
C THR A 167 -10.67 2.85 -12.71
N ALA A 168 -10.15 3.19 -13.89
CA ALA A 168 -8.71 3.33 -14.14
C ALA A 168 -8.23 4.79 -13.99
N ASP A 169 -9.03 5.64 -13.36
CA ASP A 169 -8.83 7.10 -13.40
C ASP A 169 -8.24 7.68 -12.11
N VAL A 170 -8.58 7.11 -10.94
CA VAL A 170 -8.23 7.68 -9.64
C VAL A 170 -8.06 6.60 -8.59
N PHE A 171 -7.14 6.80 -7.64
CA PHE A 171 -7.00 5.96 -6.46
C PHE A 171 -7.31 6.71 -5.17
N TYR A 172 -6.65 7.85 -4.92
CA TYR A 172 -6.84 8.64 -3.71
C TYR A 172 -8.04 9.57 -3.86
N LEU A 173 -9.04 9.40 -3.01
CA LEU A 173 -10.28 10.18 -3.04
C LEU A 173 -10.29 11.21 -1.90
N ARG A 174 -10.96 12.32 -2.15
CA ARG A 174 -11.13 13.40 -1.18
C ARG A 174 -12.05 12.96 -0.03
N PRO A 175 -11.67 13.16 1.25
CA PRO A 175 -12.56 12.95 2.38
C PRO A 175 -13.82 13.83 2.33
N ILE A 176 -14.94 13.29 2.79
CA ILE A 176 -16.18 14.04 2.97
C ILE A 176 -16.11 14.81 4.29
N ASN A 177 -16.46 16.09 4.27
CA ASN A 177 -16.59 16.90 5.49
C ASN A 177 -17.91 16.55 6.20
N GLY A 178 -17.87 16.03 7.43
CA GLY A 178 -19.08 15.69 8.19
C GLY A 178 -18.85 14.75 9.39
N GLN A 179 -19.92 14.32 10.05
CA GLN A 179 -19.85 13.31 11.12
C GLN A 179 -19.61 11.91 10.53
N ILE A 180 -18.34 11.55 10.41
CA ILE A 180 -17.84 10.31 9.79
C ILE A 180 -18.16 9.05 10.61
N LEU A 181 -18.40 9.20 11.92
CA LEU A 181 -18.58 8.11 12.88
C LEU A 181 -19.78 7.19 12.57
N GLU A 182 -20.81 7.69 11.89
CA GLU A 182 -22.00 6.89 11.51
C GLU A 182 -22.13 6.69 10.00
N SER A 183 -21.25 7.30 9.19
CA SER A 183 -21.34 7.22 7.74
C SER A 183 -20.75 5.92 7.20
N SER A 184 -21.48 5.29 6.27
CA SER A 184 -20.97 4.16 5.50
C SER A 184 -19.81 4.58 4.59
N LEU A 185 -19.81 5.84 4.12
CA LEU A 185 -18.81 6.41 3.22
C LEU A 185 -17.96 7.46 3.91
N TRP A 186 -16.64 7.41 3.69
CA TRP A 186 -15.70 8.42 4.19
C TRP A 186 -15.18 9.34 3.08
N PHE A 187 -15.26 8.88 1.83
CA PHE A 187 -14.67 9.55 0.67
C PHE A 187 -15.73 9.89 -0.38
N SER A 188 -15.51 10.99 -1.10
CA SER A 188 -16.33 11.39 -2.24
C SER A 188 -15.82 10.75 -3.54
N HIS A 189 -16.39 11.15 -4.68
CA HIS A 189 -15.90 10.77 -6.01
C HIS A 189 -14.75 11.66 -6.49
N GLU A 190 -14.46 12.75 -5.78
CA GLU A 190 -13.47 13.73 -6.19
C GLU A 190 -12.05 13.22 -5.88
N PRO A 191 -11.08 13.42 -6.78
CA PRO A 191 -9.70 13.05 -6.51
C PRO A 191 -9.11 13.89 -5.37
N LEU A 192 -8.19 13.29 -4.61
CA LEU A 192 -7.36 14.01 -3.65
C LEU A 192 -6.43 14.97 -4.40
N SER A 193 -6.22 16.17 -3.88
CA SER A 193 -5.37 17.15 -4.55
C SER A 193 -3.89 16.79 -4.46
N ALA A 194 -3.16 17.08 -5.54
CA ALA A 194 -1.71 16.90 -5.63
C ALA A 194 -0.96 17.62 -4.49
N THR A 195 -1.46 18.79 -4.04
CA THR A 195 -0.90 19.53 -2.91
C THR A 195 -0.94 18.75 -1.60
N ILE A 196 -2.02 18.01 -1.32
CA ILE A 196 -2.10 17.20 -0.10
C ILE A 196 -1.15 16.00 -0.19
N ILE A 197 -1.04 15.38 -1.37
CA ILE A 197 -0.09 14.28 -1.59
C ILE A 197 1.35 14.78 -1.39
N ASP A 198 1.70 15.95 -1.94
CA ASP A 198 3.01 16.59 -1.73
C ASP A 198 3.30 16.83 -0.24
N GLN A 199 2.33 17.37 0.50
CA GLN A 199 2.44 17.57 1.94
C GLN A 199 2.66 16.26 2.71
N ILE A 200 1.98 15.19 2.33
CA ILE A 200 2.17 13.88 2.95
C ILE A 200 3.56 13.35 2.59
N LEU A 201 3.95 13.32 1.32
CA LEU A 201 5.25 12.82 0.86
C LEU A 201 6.42 13.56 1.50
N ASN A 202 6.36 14.89 1.59
CA ASN A 202 7.41 15.67 2.24
C ASN A 202 7.53 15.35 3.74
N ARG A 203 6.43 15.01 4.43
CA ARG A 203 6.49 14.49 5.80
C ARG A 203 7.09 13.10 5.86
N LEU A 204 6.74 12.21 4.92
CA LEU A 204 7.27 10.85 4.88
C LEU A 204 8.78 10.78 4.62
N LYS A 205 9.39 11.81 4.00
CA LYS A 205 10.86 11.96 3.91
C LYS A 205 11.57 11.92 5.28
N LEU A 206 10.85 12.14 6.38
CA LEU A 206 11.43 12.02 7.72
C LEU A 206 11.60 10.56 8.18
N LEU A 207 11.02 9.59 7.46
CA LEU A 207 11.12 8.17 7.80
C LEU A 207 12.29 7.52 7.04
N PRO A 208 13.12 6.68 7.71
CA PRO A 208 14.14 5.88 7.04
C PRO A 208 13.58 5.02 5.89
N ASP A 209 12.37 4.49 6.05
CA ASP A 209 11.66 3.66 5.06
C ASP A 209 11.38 4.40 3.75
N PHE A 210 11.33 5.73 3.76
CA PHE A 210 11.19 6.49 2.51
C PHE A 210 12.40 6.32 1.61
N TYR A 211 13.58 6.04 2.17
CA TYR A 211 14.81 5.87 1.41
C TYR A 211 15.20 4.40 1.27
N ASN A 212 14.96 3.61 2.31
CA ASN A 212 15.23 2.18 2.31
C ASN A 212 14.22 1.45 1.40
N GLN A 213 14.72 0.67 0.45
CA GLN A 213 13.86 -0.19 -0.35
C GLN A 213 13.50 -1.43 0.47
N THR A 214 12.27 -1.51 0.96
CA THR A 214 11.68 -2.83 1.24
C THR A 214 11.43 -3.48 -0.10
N LYS A 215 12.25 -4.47 -0.50
CA LYS A 215 12.06 -5.16 -1.79
C LYS A 215 10.68 -5.85 -1.78
N PRO A 216 9.70 -5.40 -2.59
CA PRO A 216 8.56 -6.25 -2.89
C PRO A 216 9.07 -7.52 -3.58
N VAL A 217 8.38 -8.64 -3.38
CA VAL A 217 8.71 -9.86 -4.12
C VAL A 217 8.32 -9.62 -5.58
N GLU A 218 9.31 -9.35 -6.43
CA GLU A 218 9.10 -9.27 -7.88
C GLU A 218 8.84 -10.67 -8.42
N THR A 219 7.57 -10.99 -8.67
CA THR A 219 7.22 -12.17 -9.47
C THR A 219 7.37 -11.84 -10.94
N ASN A 220 8.44 -12.35 -11.56
CA ASN A 220 8.53 -12.40 -13.02
C ASN A 220 7.33 -13.18 -13.56
N SER A 221 6.54 -12.56 -14.43
CA SER A 221 5.31 -13.08 -15.05
C SER A 221 5.49 -14.34 -15.93
N SER A 222 6.63 -15.04 -15.83
CA SER A 222 7.03 -16.15 -16.71
C SER A 222 6.98 -17.54 -16.07
N THR A 223 6.41 -17.70 -14.86
CA THR A 223 6.26 -19.04 -14.24
C THR A 223 4.85 -19.29 -13.72
N VAL A 224 3.88 -19.29 -14.63
CA VAL A 224 2.65 -20.09 -14.46
C VAL A 224 2.69 -21.23 -15.48
N GLY A 225 3.61 -22.16 -15.24
CA GLY A 225 3.64 -23.44 -15.93
C GLY A 225 2.60 -24.36 -15.31
N TYR A 226 1.47 -24.53 -16.00
CA TYR A 226 0.47 -25.54 -15.70
C TYR A 226 1.09 -26.94 -15.76
N ASN A 227 1.37 -27.55 -14.62
CA ASN A 227 1.52 -29.01 -14.56
C ASN A 227 0.13 -29.63 -14.41
N VAL A 228 -0.59 -29.71 -15.54
CA VAL A 228 -1.69 -30.66 -15.68
C VAL A 228 -1.06 -32.02 -15.95
N THR A 229 -0.87 -32.82 -14.90
CA THR A 229 -0.52 -34.23 -15.07
C THR A 229 -1.78 -34.95 -15.54
N THR A 230 -1.98 -35.02 -16.85
CA THR A 230 -3.02 -35.84 -17.47
C THR A 230 -2.63 -37.31 -17.29
N SER A 231 -3.17 -37.98 -16.26
CA SER A 231 -3.11 -39.43 -16.17
C SER A 231 -4.04 -40.03 -17.23
N GLN A 232 -3.50 -40.28 -18.43
CA GLN A 232 -4.16 -41.14 -19.41
C GLN A 232 -4.09 -42.59 -18.90
N SER A 233 -5.21 -43.07 -18.39
CA SER A 233 -5.53 -44.48 -18.24
C SER A 233 -5.70 -45.11 -19.63
N THR A 234 -4.65 -45.76 -20.13
CA THR A 234 -4.75 -46.66 -21.28
C THR A 234 -5.13 -48.06 -20.79
N THR A 235 -6.40 -48.40 -21.00
CA THR A 235 -6.95 -49.75 -20.94
C THR A 235 -6.23 -50.65 -21.95
N ALA A 236 -5.48 -51.64 -21.46
CA ALA A 236 -4.97 -52.73 -22.28
C ALA A 236 -6.11 -53.74 -22.53
N ALA A 237 -6.62 -53.78 -23.76
CA ALA A 237 -7.47 -54.85 -24.23
C ALA A 237 -6.61 -56.11 -24.45
N SER A 238 -6.96 -57.18 -23.74
CA SER A 238 -6.44 -58.53 -23.97
C SER A 238 -7.29 -59.17 -25.07
N THR A 239 -6.66 -59.40 -26.23
CA THR A 239 -7.25 -60.20 -27.31
C THR A 239 -6.76 -61.63 -27.17
N SER A 240 -7.65 -62.52 -26.75
CA SER A 240 -7.49 -63.97 -26.77
C SER A 240 -8.12 -64.54 -28.04
N ILE A 241 -7.37 -65.11 -28.98
CA ILE A 241 -7.87 -66.13 -29.92
C ILE A 241 -6.75 -67.11 -30.29
N SER A 242 -7.10 -68.40 -30.13
CA SER A 242 -6.56 -69.67 -30.68
C SER A 242 -5.14 -70.09 -30.31
#